data_AF-A0A959GP61-F1
#
_entry.id   AF-A0A959GP61-F1
#
_cell.length_a   1.000
_cell.length_b   1.000
_cell.length_c   1.000
_cell.angle_alpha   90.00
_cell.angle_beta   90.00
_cell.angle_gamma   90.00
#
_symmetry.space_group_name_H-M   'P 1'
#
loop_
_entity.id
_entity.type
_entity.pdbx_description
1 polymer ?
#
loop_
_entity_poly.entity_id
_entity_poly.type
_entity_poly.pdbx_seq_one_letter_code
_entity_poly.pdbx_strand_id
1 'polypeptide(L)'
;MHFDFDGQFPLAFTRRINKFLPSDIVIYRIFEVAPDAHARFDATHRAYEYHIDFVKNPFGKETRYFYPFAHLPDPVKMQEAASLLLEYEAFFPFCKTNTDAKTMRCDLR
;
A
#
# COMPACT_ATOMS: atom_id res chain seq x y z
N MET A 1 10.05 6.24 0.57
CA MET A 1 11.43 6.09 0.09
C MET A 1 12.28 7.13 0.79
N HIS A 2 13.54 6.84 1.08
CA HIS A 2 14.52 7.84 1.51
C HIS A 2 15.79 7.63 0.66
N PHE A 3 16.62 8.65 0.60
CA PHE A 3 17.91 8.63 -0.07
C PHE A 3 18.80 9.71 0.54
N ASP A 4 20.11 9.48 0.49
CA ASP A 4 21.10 10.45 0.94
C ASP A 4 21.45 11.39 -0.20
N PHE A 5 21.54 12.68 0.09
CA PHE A 5 21.86 13.69 -0.90
C PHE A 5 22.61 14.86 -0.28
N ASP A 6 23.84 15.05 -0.74
CA ASP A 6 24.64 16.22 -0.38
C ASP A 6 24.31 17.38 -1.31
N GLY A 7 23.54 18.34 -0.81
CA GLY A 7 23.28 19.60 -1.52
C GLY A 7 21.89 20.19 -1.29
N GLN A 8 21.57 21.20 -2.10
CA GLN A 8 20.25 21.85 -2.09
C GLN A 8 19.52 21.57 -3.39
N PHE A 9 18.23 21.24 -3.28
CA PHE A 9 17.38 21.13 -4.46
C PHE A 9 17.17 22.49 -5.12
N PRO A 10 17.18 22.56 -6.46
CA PRO A 10 16.83 23.80 -7.15
C PRO A 10 15.36 24.15 -6.92
N LEU A 11 15.01 25.43 -7.14
CA LEU A 11 13.62 25.88 -7.04
C LEU A 11 12.68 25.02 -7.88
N ALA A 12 11.53 24.67 -7.27
CA ALA A 12 10.50 23.83 -7.86
C ALA A 12 10.99 22.46 -8.36
N PHE A 13 12.01 21.87 -7.71
CA PHE A 13 12.59 20.58 -8.09
C PHE A 13 11.54 19.47 -8.27
N THR A 14 10.62 19.28 -7.33
CA THR A 14 9.56 18.26 -7.43
C THR A 14 8.75 18.37 -8.73
N ARG A 15 8.35 19.59 -9.11
CA ARG A 15 7.63 19.82 -10.39
C ARG A 15 8.52 19.53 -11.60
N ARG A 16 9.82 19.83 -11.52
CA ARG A 16 10.77 19.64 -12.63
C ARG A 16 11.08 18.16 -12.83
N ILE A 17 11.35 17.41 -11.75
CA ILE A 17 11.68 15.99 -11.84
C ILE A 17 10.50 15.17 -12.37
N ASN A 18 9.27 15.51 -11.99
CA ASN A 18 8.06 14.87 -12.52
C ASN A 18 7.90 15.04 -14.05
N LYS A 19 8.61 15.96 -14.71
CA LYS A 19 8.62 16.05 -16.18
C LYS A 19 9.53 15.01 -16.85
N PHE A 20 10.47 14.43 -16.10
CA PHE A 20 11.39 13.39 -16.56
C PHE A 20 10.93 11.98 -16.20
N LEU A 21 10.03 11.85 -15.20
CA LEU A 21 9.48 10.57 -14.81
C LEU A 21 8.49 10.05 -15.86
N PRO A 22 8.33 8.72 -15.99
CA PRO A 22 7.26 8.13 -16.78
C PRO A 22 5.87 8.58 -16.31
N SER A 23 4.86 8.42 -17.17
CA SER A 23 3.50 8.91 -16.91
C SER A 23 2.78 8.23 -15.74
N ASP A 24 3.25 7.07 -15.29
CA ASP A 24 2.69 6.27 -14.19
C ASP A 24 3.39 6.50 -12.85
N ILE A 25 4.40 7.38 -12.79
CA ILE A 25 5.13 7.70 -11.55
C ILE A 25 5.14 9.22 -11.33
N VAL A 26 4.70 9.63 -10.15
CA VAL A 26 4.72 11.04 -9.72
C VAL A 26 5.28 11.16 -8.31
N ILE A 27 6.18 12.12 -8.10
CA ILE A 27 6.65 12.51 -6.76
C ILE A 27 5.73 13.62 -6.24
N TYR A 28 5.04 13.33 -5.15
CA TYR A 28 4.14 14.29 -4.51
C TYR A 28 4.89 15.33 -3.66
N ARG A 29 5.91 14.90 -2.92
CA ARG A 29 6.62 15.74 -1.96
C ARG A 29 8.05 15.23 -1.78
N ILE A 30 8.97 16.16 -1.57
CA ILE A 30 10.33 15.92 -1.11
C ILE A 30 10.55 16.86 0.07
N PHE A 31 11.09 16.34 1.17
CA PHE A 31 11.36 17.11 2.37
C PHE A 31 12.53 16.46 3.12
N GLU A 32 13.29 17.29 3.82
CA GLU A 32 14.39 16.84 4.68
C GLU A 32 13.85 16.12 5.91
N VAL A 33 14.57 15.10 6.34
CA VAL A 33 14.29 14.28 7.52
C VAL A 33 15.54 14.21 8.40
N ALA A 34 15.42 13.65 9.60
CA ALA A 34 16.59 13.44 10.45
C ALA A 34 17.64 12.56 9.74
N PRO A 35 18.96 12.76 9.99
CA PRO A 35 20.03 12.03 9.29
C PRO A 35 19.98 10.51 9.46
N ASP A 36 19.37 10.02 10.54
CA ASP A 36 19.20 8.61 10.87
C ASP A 36 17.81 8.05 10.48
N ALA A 37 16.95 8.87 9.87
CA ALA A 37 15.60 8.46 9.52
C ALA A 37 15.60 7.45 8.36
N HIS A 38 14.87 6.35 8.52
CA HIS A 38 14.79 5.25 7.58
C HIS A 38 13.34 4.89 7.21
N ALA A 39 12.99 5.10 5.94
CA ALA A 39 11.61 4.92 5.43
C ALA A 39 10.96 3.55 5.69
N ARG A 40 11.75 2.48 5.88
CA ARG A 40 11.21 1.14 6.21
C ARG A 40 11.07 0.90 7.71
N PHE A 41 12.04 1.34 8.52
CA PHE A 41 12.21 0.91 9.90
C PHE A 41 11.54 1.86 10.88
N ASP A 42 11.43 3.15 10.52
CA ASP A 42 10.69 4.14 11.32
C ASP A 42 9.20 4.14 11.01
N ALA A 43 8.79 3.50 9.91
CA ALA A 43 7.38 3.36 9.56
C ALA A 43 6.68 2.46 10.58
N THR A 44 5.68 3.01 11.27
CA THR A 44 4.95 2.30 12.34
C THR A 44 3.79 1.45 11.82
N HIS A 45 3.25 1.79 10.64
CA HIS A 45 2.09 1.12 10.03
C HIS A 45 2.13 1.21 8.51
N ARG A 46 1.37 0.33 7.85
CA ARG A 46 1.04 0.41 6.43
C ARG A 46 -0.44 0.09 6.27
N ALA A 47 -1.14 0.86 5.45
CA ALA A 47 -2.53 0.60 5.10
C ALA A 47 -2.61 0.17 3.63
N TYR A 48 -3.59 -0.68 3.32
CA TYR A 48 -3.84 -1.19 1.98
C TYR A 48 -5.32 -1.07 1.67
N GLU A 49 -5.63 -0.76 0.41
CA GLU A 49 -6.99 -0.74 -0.12
C GLU A 49 -7.08 -1.71 -1.29
N TYR A 50 -8.12 -2.55 -1.30
CA TYR A 50 -8.41 -3.47 -2.40
C TYR A 50 -9.69 -3.02 -3.08
N HIS A 51 -9.60 -2.76 -4.39
CA HIS A 51 -10.72 -2.33 -5.20
C HIS A 51 -11.21 -3.49 -6.05
N ILE A 52 -12.46 -3.90 -5.82
CA ILE A 52 -13.10 -5.01 -6.52
C ILE A 52 -14.31 -4.48 -7.29
N ASP A 53 -14.40 -4.83 -8.56
CA ASP A 53 -15.52 -4.52 -9.43
C ASP A 53 -16.33 -5.79 -9.73
N PHE A 54 -17.64 -5.72 -9.50
CA PHE A 54 -18.60 -6.79 -9.83
C PHE A 54 -19.27 -6.57 -11.18
N VAL A 55 -19.06 -5.39 -11.79
CA VAL A 55 -19.54 -5.03 -13.13
C VAL A 55 -18.34 -4.55 -13.95
N LYS A 56 -18.31 -4.89 -15.24
CA LYS A 56 -17.19 -4.54 -16.12
C LYS A 56 -16.98 -3.03 -16.16
N ASN A 57 -15.81 -2.58 -15.71
CA ASN A 57 -15.41 -1.17 -15.73
C ASN A 57 -14.22 -0.96 -16.67
N PRO A 58 -14.39 -0.27 -17.81
CA PRO A 58 -13.29 -0.04 -18.75
C PRO A 58 -12.18 0.87 -18.20
N PHE A 59 -12.44 1.63 -17.13
CA PHE A 59 -11.48 2.54 -16.49
C PHE A 59 -10.70 1.90 -15.33
N GLY A 60 -11.11 0.71 -14.86
CA GLY A 60 -10.46 0.00 -13.76
C GLY A 60 -9.34 -0.94 -14.19
N LYS A 61 -8.94 -0.92 -15.46
CA LYS A 61 -7.90 -1.80 -16.00
C LYS A 61 -6.61 -1.64 -15.19
N GLU A 62 -6.00 -2.76 -14.80
CA GLU A 62 -4.75 -2.85 -14.01
C GLU A 62 -4.79 -2.26 -12.58
N THR A 63 -5.87 -1.60 -12.18
CA THR A 63 -6.01 -0.95 -10.87
C THR A 63 -7.11 -1.54 -9.99
N ARG A 64 -8.03 -2.32 -10.58
CA ARG A 64 -9.17 -2.95 -9.89
C ARG A 64 -9.29 -4.40 -10.31
N TYR A 65 -9.65 -5.28 -9.37
CA TYR A 65 -9.91 -6.68 -9.67
C TYR A 65 -11.35 -6.86 -10.15
N PHE A 66 -11.54 -7.31 -11.40
CA PHE A 66 -12.86 -7.63 -11.92
C PHE A 66 -13.26 -9.06 -11.55
N TYR A 67 -14.34 -9.20 -10.79
CA TYR A 67 -14.84 -10.48 -10.30
C TYR A 67 -16.27 -10.75 -10.82
N PRO A 68 -16.41 -11.32 -12.04
CA PRO A 68 -17.72 -11.50 -12.69
C PRO A 68 -18.53 -12.69 -12.17
N PHE A 69 -17.94 -13.53 -11.31
CA PHE A 69 -18.46 -14.86 -10.99
C PHE A 69 -19.18 -14.95 -9.66
N ALA A 70 -19.29 -13.85 -8.90
CA ALA A 70 -20.03 -13.85 -7.65
C ALA A 70 -21.32 -13.06 -7.74
N HIS A 71 -22.33 -13.57 -7.01
CA HIS A 71 -23.39 -12.72 -6.50
C HIS A 71 -22.75 -11.59 -5.69
N LEU A 72 -23.34 -10.40 -5.74
CA LEU A 72 -22.88 -9.27 -4.93
C LEU A 72 -22.74 -9.74 -3.48
N PRO A 73 -21.54 -9.67 -2.88
CA PRO A 73 -21.35 -10.13 -1.53
C PRO A 73 -22.17 -9.25 -0.59
N ASP A 74 -22.70 -9.86 0.46
CA ASP A 74 -23.42 -9.15 1.50
C ASP A 74 -22.41 -8.29 2.30
N PRO A 75 -22.46 -6.95 2.21
CA PRO A 75 -21.48 -6.09 2.85
C PRO A 75 -21.54 -6.20 4.38
N VAL A 76 -22.69 -6.54 4.96
CA VAL A 76 -22.83 -6.75 6.41
C VAL A 76 -22.03 -7.98 6.82
N LYS A 77 -22.20 -9.10 6.12
CA LYS A 77 -21.44 -10.33 6.40
C LYS A 77 -19.95 -10.17 6.14
N MET A 78 -19.55 -9.40 5.12
CA MET A 78 -18.14 -9.08 4.89
C MET A 78 -17.56 -8.31 6.07
N GLN A 79 -18.28 -7.32 6.60
CA GLN A 79 -17.84 -6.54 7.75
C GLN A 79 -17.77 -7.40 9.02
N GLU A 80 -18.75 -8.27 9.26
CA GLU A 80 -18.73 -9.23 10.37
C GLU A 80 -17.50 -10.14 10.30
N ALA A 81 -17.23 -10.75 9.14
CA ALA A 81 -16.07 -11.60 8.94
C ALA A 81 -14.74 -10.83 9.08
N ALA A 82 -14.66 -9.61 8.55
CA ALA A 82 -13.46 -8.76 8.66
C ALA A 82 -13.19 -8.34 10.12
N SER A 83 -14.25 -8.13 10.91
CA SER A 83 -14.10 -7.75 12.32
C SER A 83 -13.43 -8.84 13.15
N LEU A 84 -13.64 -10.12 12.79
CA LEU A 84 -12.94 -11.25 13.42
C LEU A 84 -11.41 -11.14 13.25
N LEU A 85 -10.91 -10.54 12.17
CA LEU A 85 -9.47 -10.41 11.94
C LEU A 85 -8.78 -9.57 13.04
N LEU A 86 -9.52 -8.66 13.68
CA LEU A 86 -9.01 -7.82 14.77
C LEU A 86 -8.85 -8.60 16.10
N GLU A 87 -9.44 -9.79 16.20
CA GLU A 87 -9.37 -10.64 17.40
C GLU A 87 -8.15 -11.59 17.39
N TYR A 88 -7.39 -11.63 16.29
CA TYR A 88 -6.24 -12.52 16.13
C TYR A 88 -4.93 -11.76 15.98
N GLU A 89 -3.86 -12.34 16.55
CA GLU A 89 -2.49 -11.83 16.40
C GLU A 89 -1.64 -12.67 15.43
N ALA A 90 -2.09 -13.89 15.09
CA ALA A 90 -1.33 -14.84 14.29
C ALA A 90 -2.01 -15.09 12.94
N PHE A 91 -1.37 -14.64 11.86
CA PHE A 91 -1.93 -14.63 10.51
C PHE A 91 -1.34 -15.72 9.59
N PHE A 92 -0.79 -16.79 10.17
CA PHE A 92 -0.18 -17.90 9.41
C PHE A 92 -1.03 -18.40 8.22
N PRO A 93 -2.36 -18.57 8.33
CA PRO A 93 -3.19 -19.01 7.20
C PRO A 93 -3.22 -18.05 6.00
N PHE A 94 -2.85 -16.78 6.21
CA PHE A 94 -2.84 -15.72 5.19
C PHE A 94 -1.44 -15.45 4.63
N CYS A 95 -0.41 -16.09 5.19
CA CYS A 95 0.97 -15.89 4.77
C CYS A 95 1.31 -16.78 3.57
N LYS A 96 2.08 -16.24 2.62
CA LYS A 96 2.67 -17.06 1.55
C LYS A 96 3.64 -18.08 2.17
N THR A 97 3.86 -19.20 1.49
CA THR A 97 4.95 -20.13 1.82
C THR A 97 6.31 -19.54 1.38
N ASN A 98 7.40 -19.93 2.03
CA ASN A 98 8.78 -19.49 1.73
C ASN A 98 9.02 -17.97 1.85
N THR A 99 8.53 -17.34 2.92
CA THR A 99 8.82 -15.93 3.21
C THR A 99 10.04 -15.77 4.12
N ASP A 100 10.74 -14.64 4.00
CA ASP A 100 11.81 -14.25 4.94
C ASP A 100 11.31 -13.76 6.31
N ALA A 101 9.99 -13.72 6.53
CA ALA A 101 9.41 -13.30 7.81
C ALA A 101 9.72 -14.33 8.90
N LYS A 102 10.30 -13.87 10.02
CA LYS A 102 10.65 -14.73 11.16
C LYS A 102 9.45 -15.16 11.99
N THR A 103 8.37 -14.37 11.96
CA THR A 103 7.11 -14.65 12.65
C THR A 103 5.94 -14.25 11.75
N MET A 104 4.79 -14.89 11.97
CA MET A 104 3.52 -14.53 11.31
C MET A 104 2.60 -13.76 12.24
N ARG A 105 3.20 -13.04 13.21
CA ARG A 105 2.46 -12.24 14.17
C ARG A 105 2.33 -10.81 13.66
N CYS A 106 1.11 -10.30 13.58
CA CYS A 106 0.82 -8.93 13.17
C CYS A 106 -0.23 -8.33 14.10
N ASP A 107 -0.18 -7.02 14.24
CA ASP A 107 -1.19 -6.23 14.95
C ASP A 107 -1.99 -5.44 13.90
N LEU A 108 -3.29 -5.71 13.81
CA LEU A 108 -4.21 -5.01 12.91
C LEU A 108 -4.92 -3.89 13.69
N ARG A 109 -4.81 -2.67 13.20
CA ARG A 109 -5.34 -1.44 13.82
C ARG A 109 -5.75 -0.43 12.76
#